data_AF-A0A7Y0W2Q2-F1
#
_entry.id   AF-A0A7Y0W2Q2-F1
#
_cell.length_a   1.000
_cell.length_b   1.000
_cell.length_c   1.000
_cell.angle_alpha   90.00
_cell.angle_beta   90.00
_cell.angle_gamma   90.00
#
_symmetry.space_group_name_H-M   'P 1'
#
loop_
_entity.id
_entity.type
_entity.pdbx_description
1 polymer ?
#
loop_
_entity_poly.entity_id
_entity_poly.type
_entity_poly.pdbx_seq_one_letter_code
_entity_poly.pdbx_strand_id
1 'polypeptide(L)'
;MSNRPIVLNPACIKTLSAVEARPERSNQHEFNGVAALKDVLGTNRSELNVHFSVRGENIGAQANVTWYDAREDHPTRSEHRLYFQKNEVMDQAQEGDNVIIGYDGQRTLHCILIRTGSSEHRPGIGQWETY
;
A
#
# COMPACT_ATOMS: atom_id res chain seq x y z
N MET A 1 15.38 14.87 2.69
CA MET A 1 15.12 13.54 2.11
C MET A 1 15.90 12.48 2.88
N SER A 2 15.23 11.46 3.40
CA SER A 2 15.93 10.33 4.02
C SER A 2 16.36 9.35 2.93
N ASN A 3 17.65 9.32 2.60
CA ASN A 3 18.25 8.32 1.69
C ASN A 3 18.40 6.93 2.33
N ARG A 4 17.81 6.72 3.52
CA ARG A 4 17.92 5.43 4.22
C ARG A 4 17.02 4.39 3.55
N PRO A 5 17.54 3.17 3.32
CA PRO A 5 16.70 2.07 2.89
C PRO A 5 15.66 1.76 3.98
N ILE A 6 14.44 1.41 3.57
CA ILE A 6 13.45 0.81 4.46
C ILE A 6 13.46 -0.68 4.16
N VAL A 7 13.69 -1.49 5.19
CA VAL A 7 13.73 -2.95 5.06
C VAL A 7 12.38 -3.50 5.50
N LEU A 8 11.66 -4.13 4.57
CA LEU A 8 10.38 -4.79 4.82
C LEU A 8 10.46 -6.26 4.41
N ASN A 9 9.95 -7.16 5.25
CA ASN A 9 9.86 -8.59 4.97
C ASN A 9 8.79 -9.27 5.86
N PRO A 10 7.77 -9.95 5.31
CA PRO A 10 7.42 -9.99 3.88
C PRO A 10 6.92 -8.63 3.38
N ALA A 11 7.04 -8.39 2.08
CA ALA A 11 6.57 -7.17 1.44
C ALA A 11 6.11 -7.41 0.00
N CYS A 12 5.20 -6.58 -0.47
CA CYS A 12 4.79 -6.52 -1.86
C CYS A 12 4.70 -5.08 -2.34
N ILE A 13 4.72 -4.88 -3.65
CA ILE A 13 4.46 -3.61 -4.30
C ILE A 13 3.24 -3.76 -5.20
N LYS A 14 2.39 -2.74 -5.21
CA LYS A 14 1.18 -2.70 -6.04
C LYS A 14 1.00 -1.32 -6.65
N THR A 15 0.68 -1.28 -7.94
CA THR A 15 0.23 -0.06 -8.61
C THR A 15 -1.25 0.18 -8.31
N LEU A 16 -1.58 1.42 -7.95
CA LEU A 16 -2.91 1.85 -7.60
C LEU A 16 -3.76 2.05 -8.85
N SER A 17 -4.94 1.43 -8.84
CA SER A 17 -5.99 1.71 -9.83
C SER A 17 -6.77 2.99 -9.47
N ALA A 18 -7.54 3.52 -10.41
CA ALA A 18 -8.40 4.68 -10.18
C ALA A 18 -9.31 4.57 -8.94
N VAL A 19 -9.84 3.38 -8.67
CA VAL A 19 -10.78 3.13 -7.56
C VAL A 19 -10.08 3.05 -6.20
N GLU A 20 -8.79 2.69 -6.18
CA GLU A 20 -7.97 2.59 -4.96
C GLU A 20 -7.30 3.93 -4.61
N ALA A 21 -7.06 4.78 -5.61
CA ALA A 21 -6.38 6.06 -5.44
C ALA A 21 -7.32 7.26 -5.25
N ARG A 22 -8.61 7.17 -5.61
CA ARG A 22 -9.55 8.30 -5.55
C ARG A 22 -10.73 8.01 -4.62
N PRO A 23 -10.55 8.14 -3.29
CA PRO A 23 -11.64 7.93 -2.33
C PRO A 23 -12.83 8.88 -2.58
N GLU A 24 -12.57 10.09 -3.06
CA GLU A 24 -13.63 11.08 -3.33
C GLU A 24 -14.54 10.68 -4.51
N ARG A 25 -14.13 9.70 -5.32
CA ARG A 25 -14.98 9.08 -6.37
C ARG A 25 -15.39 7.64 -6.04
N SER A 26 -14.83 7.08 -4.98
CA SER A 26 -15.00 5.69 -4.58
C SER A 26 -15.17 5.68 -3.07
N ASN A 27 -16.40 5.47 -2.58
CA ASN A 27 -16.68 5.35 -1.14
C ASN A 27 -15.92 4.21 -0.43
N GLN A 28 -14.98 3.55 -1.13
CA GLN A 28 -14.20 2.41 -0.68
C GLN A 28 -12.76 2.89 -0.44
N HIS A 29 -12.41 3.08 0.83
CA HIS A 29 -11.03 3.24 1.28
C HIS A 29 -10.35 1.87 1.37
N GLU A 30 -10.26 1.16 0.24
CA GLU A 30 -9.88 -0.25 0.20
C GLU A 30 -8.88 -0.56 -0.91
N PHE A 31 -7.88 -1.39 -0.60
CA PHE A 31 -7.08 -2.06 -1.61
C PHE A 31 -7.66 -3.44 -1.93
N ASN A 32 -7.60 -3.81 -3.20
CA ASN A 32 -7.97 -5.16 -3.63
C ASN A 32 -6.95 -6.20 -3.12
N GLY A 33 -7.44 -7.25 -2.47
CA GLY A 33 -6.63 -8.34 -1.93
C GLY A 33 -6.09 -9.27 -3.02
N VAL A 34 -5.01 -8.83 -3.66
CA VAL A 34 -4.26 -9.64 -4.65
C VAL A 34 -3.46 -10.76 -3.98
N ALA A 35 -3.00 -11.74 -4.78
CA ALA A 35 -2.21 -12.87 -4.27
C ALA A 35 -1.02 -12.43 -3.40
N ALA A 36 -0.25 -11.45 -3.86
CA ALA A 36 0.89 -10.94 -3.11
C ALA A 36 0.52 -10.31 -1.75
N LEU A 37 -0.67 -9.70 -1.61
CA LEU A 37 -1.14 -9.20 -0.32
C LEU A 37 -1.53 -10.33 0.63
N LYS A 38 -2.11 -11.42 0.11
CA LYS A 38 -2.35 -12.64 0.88
C LYS A 38 -1.05 -13.29 1.34
N ASP A 39 0.00 -13.25 0.53
CA ASP A 39 1.31 -13.79 0.92
C ASP A 39 1.95 -12.96 2.06
N VAL A 40 1.68 -11.65 2.12
CA VAL A 40 2.16 -10.76 3.18
C VAL A 40 1.31 -10.85 4.45
N LEU A 41 -0.02 -10.79 4.33
CA LEU A 41 -0.96 -10.65 5.45
C LEU A 41 -1.59 -11.97 5.90
N GLY A 42 -1.44 -13.03 5.11
CA GLY A 42 -2.20 -14.27 5.25
C GLY A 42 -3.63 -14.13 4.75
N THR A 43 -4.47 -15.11 5.06
CA THR A 43 -5.89 -15.15 4.63
C THR A 43 -6.87 -14.92 5.77
N ASN A 44 -6.39 -14.90 7.00
CA ASN A 44 -7.22 -14.70 8.19
C ASN A 44 -7.57 -13.23 8.34
N ARG A 45 -8.77 -12.95 8.88
CA ARG A 45 -9.16 -11.60 9.24
C ARG A 45 -8.20 -11.02 10.28
N SER A 46 -7.79 -9.76 10.11
CA SER A 46 -6.95 -9.06 11.09
C SER A 46 -7.21 -7.56 11.11
N GLU A 47 -7.10 -6.96 12.29
CA GLU A 47 -7.10 -5.51 12.50
C GLU A 47 -5.70 -5.08 12.93
N LEU A 48 -5.13 -4.11 12.22
CA LEU A 48 -3.73 -3.70 12.35
C LEU A 48 -3.66 -2.19 12.47
N ASN A 49 -2.75 -1.70 13.31
CA ASN A 49 -2.33 -0.30 13.28
C ASN A 49 -1.15 -0.19 12.30
N VAL A 50 -1.31 0.64 11.27
CA VAL A 50 -0.41 0.66 10.10
C VAL A 50 0.20 2.04 9.95
N HIS A 51 1.51 2.06 9.73
CA HIS A 51 2.24 3.28 9.43
C HIS A 51 2.16 3.58 7.93
N PHE A 52 1.45 4.64 7.58
CA PHE A 52 1.41 5.19 6.24
C PHE A 52 2.49 6.26 6.07
N SER A 53 3.16 6.29 4.93
CA SER A 53 4.12 7.38 4.61
C SER A 53 4.24 7.63 3.10
N VAL A 54 4.65 8.84 2.73
CA VAL A 54 5.03 9.17 1.34
C VAL A 54 6.56 9.10 1.20
N ARG A 55 7.06 8.28 0.28
CA ARG A 55 8.51 8.13 0.09
C ARG A 55 9.13 9.43 -0.42
N GLY A 56 10.16 9.91 0.29
CA GLY A 56 10.90 11.13 -0.06
C GLY A 56 10.40 12.39 0.67
N GLU A 57 9.22 12.31 1.27
CA GLU A 57 8.53 13.46 1.88
C GLU A 57 8.36 13.27 3.39
N ASN A 58 8.14 14.36 4.12
CA ASN A 58 7.85 14.33 5.56
C ASN A 58 6.34 14.30 5.81
N ILE A 59 5.66 13.35 5.17
CA ILE A 59 4.21 13.11 5.28
C ILE A 59 4.02 11.68 5.74
N GLY A 60 3.24 11.48 6.80
CA GLY A 60 3.06 10.17 7.41
C GLY A 60 1.95 10.15 8.45
N ALA A 61 1.19 9.07 8.45
CA ALA A 61 0.03 8.89 9.31
C ALA A 61 0.03 7.51 9.97
N GLN A 62 -0.59 7.41 11.14
CA GLN A 62 -0.99 6.12 11.70
C GLN A 62 -2.48 5.95 11.46
N ALA A 63 -2.88 4.82 10.90
CA ALA A 63 -4.29 4.51 10.66
C ALA A 63 -4.59 3.04 10.94
N ASN A 64 -5.80 2.77 11.40
CA ASN A 64 -6.27 1.41 11.54
C ASN A 64 -6.66 0.84 10.18
N VAL A 65 -6.32 -0.43 9.99
CA VAL A 65 -6.55 -1.18 8.76
C VAL A 65 -7.18 -2.52 9.11
N THR A 66 -8.18 -2.92 8.32
CA THR A 66 -8.87 -4.20 8.45
C THR A 66 -8.61 -5.01 7.18
N TRP A 67 -7.99 -6.18 7.35
CA TRP A 67 -7.86 -7.20 6.33
C TRP A 67 -8.96 -8.25 6.53
N TYR A 68 -9.74 -8.52 5.50
CA TYR A 68 -10.88 -9.44 5.59
C TYR A 68 -11.26 -10.01 4.23
N ASP A 69 -12.04 -11.09 4.22
CA ASP A 69 -12.70 -11.58 3.02
C ASP A 69 -14.09 -10.92 2.90
N ALA A 70 -14.28 -10.08 1.89
CA ALA A 70 -15.56 -9.41 1.64
C ALA A 70 -16.67 -10.38 1.19
N ARG A 71 -16.33 -11.65 0.98
CA ARG A 71 -17.23 -12.75 0.61
C ARG A 71 -17.17 -13.88 1.65
N GLU A 72 -16.84 -13.59 2.91
CA GLU A 72 -16.73 -14.63 3.95
C GLU A 72 -17.97 -15.53 4.10
N ASP A 73 -19.17 -14.98 3.88
CA ASP A 73 -20.44 -15.74 3.91
C ASP A 73 -20.77 -16.44 2.58
N HIS A 74 -19.98 -16.24 1.52
CA HIS A 74 -20.26 -16.84 0.21
C HIS A 74 -19.65 -18.25 0.12
N PRO A 75 -20.42 -19.27 -0.28
CA PRO A 75 -20.00 -20.68 -0.17
C PRO A 75 -18.78 -21.08 -1.02
N THR A 76 -18.43 -20.30 -2.04
CA THR A 76 -17.40 -20.66 -3.05
C THR A 76 -16.54 -19.50 -3.53
N ARG A 77 -16.88 -18.25 -3.18
CA ARG A 77 -16.17 -17.06 -3.68
C ARG A 77 -15.44 -16.44 -2.52
N SER A 78 -14.20 -16.05 -2.77
CA SER A 78 -13.36 -15.32 -1.83
C SER A 78 -12.88 -14.05 -2.50
N GLU A 79 -12.98 -12.93 -1.80
CA GLU A 79 -12.59 -11.61 -2.26
C GLU A 79 -11.98 -10.83 -1.10
N HIS A 80 -10.68 -11.01 -0.88
CA HIS A 80 -9.99 -10.27 0.17
C HIS A 80 -9.92 -8.77 -0.14
N ARG A 81 -10.05 -7.96 0.92
CA ARG A 81 -9.96 -6.51 0.86
C ARG A 81 -9.19 -5.97 2.06
N LEU A 82 -8.39 -4.94 1.80
CA LEU A 82 -7.64 -4.22 2.83
C LEU A 82 -8.26 -2.84 3.01
N TYR A 83 -9.19 -2.72 3.94
CA TYR A 83 -9.83 -1.46 4.30
C TYR A 83 -8.91 -0.62 5.19
N PHE A 84 -8.77 0.65 4.90
CA PHE A 84 -8.00 1.60 5.71
C PHE A 84 -8.82 2.83 6.05
N GLN A 85 -8.58 3.43 7.21
CA GLN A 85 -9.19 4.72 7.54
C GLN A 85 -8.61 5.85 6.67
N LYS A 86 -9.43 6.88 6.39
CA LYS A 86 -8.97 8.10 5.70
C LYS A 86 -7.73 8.65 6.40
N ASN A 87 -6.69 8.98 5.63
CA ASN A 87 -5.43 9.46 6.14
C ASN A 87 -4.73 10.36 5.10
N GLU A 88 -3.90 11.27 5.60
CA GLU A 88 -3.22 12.30 4.79
C GLU A 88 -2.31 11.73 3.70
N VAL A 89 -1.79 10.50 3.86
CA VAL A 89 -0.93 9.85 2.87
C VAL A 89 -1.76 9.40 1.68
N MET A 90 -2.89 8.72 1.94
CA MET A 90 -3.78 8.25 0.88
C MET A 90 -4.56 9.39 0.23
N ASP A 91 -4.73 10.53 0.90
CA ASP A 91 -5.26 11.76 0.28
C ASP A 91 -4.34 12.32 -0.82
N GLN A 92 -3.06 11.94 -0.84
CA GLN A 92 -2.10 12.32 -1.89
C GLN A 92 -2.00 11.32 -3.04
N ALA A 93 -2.63 10.15 -2.92
CA ALA A 93 -2.49 9.07 -3.89
C ALA A 93 -3.19 9.38 -5.21
N GLN A 94 -2.57 8.95 -6.30
CA GLN A 94 -3.14 9.04 -7.64
C GLN A 94 -3.11 7.68 -8.35
N GLU A 95 -3.98 7.54 -9.36
CA GLU A 95 -3.94 6.38 -10.24
C GLU A 95 -2.56 6.29 -10.90
N GLY A 96 -1.97 5.08 -10.89
CA GLY A 96 -0.62 4.84 -11.40
C GLY A 96 0.48 4.94 -10.35
N ASP A 97 0.21 5.51 -9.17
CA ASP A 97 1.16 5.50 -8.06
C ASP A 97 1.40 4.07 -7.57
N ASN A 98 2.57 3.84 -6.97
CA ASN A 98 2.87 2.56 -6.35
C ASN A 98 2.75 2.65 -4.85
N VAL A 99 2.23 1.60 -4.22
CA VAL A 99 2.26 1.43 -2.77
C VAL A 99 3.07 0.17 -2.44
N ILE A 100 4.02 0.31 -1.51
CA ILE A 100 4.71 -0.83 -0.90
C ILE A 100 4.00 -1.17 0.40
N ILE A 101 3.63 -2.43 0.58
CA ILE A 101 2.96 -2.92 1.78
C ILE A 101 3.78 -4.07 2.36
N GLY A 102 4.22 -3.95 3.61
CA GLY A 102 5.06 -4.98 4.23
C GLY A 102 5.42 -4.70 5.68
N TYR A 103 5.98 -5.71 6.34
CA TYR A 103 6.33 -5.65 7.76
C TYR A 103 7.79 -5.23 7.98
N ASP A 104 8.05 -4.38 8.96
CA ASP A 104 9.42 -4.14 9.43
C ASP A 104 9.91 -5.22 10.42
N GLY A 105 11.15 -5.08 10.88
CA GLY A 105 11.75 -6.00 11.86
C GLY A 105 11.08 -5.99 13.24
N GLN A 106 10.19 -5.03 13.51
CA GLN A 106 9.38 -4.94 14.74
C GLN A 106 7.95 -5.46 14.54
N ARG A 107 7.64 -6.03 13.36
CA ARG A 107 6.30 -6.50 12.98
C ARG A 107 5.26 -5.39 12.89
N THR A 108 5.69 -4.15 12.65
CA THR A 108 4.78 -3.06 12.28
C THR A 108 4.52 -3.15 10.79
N LEU A 109 3.25 -3.08 10.37
CA LEU A 109 2.92 -3.02 8.94
C LEU A 109 3.12 -1.58 8.45
N HIS A 110 3.78 -1.45 7.31
CA HIS A 110 4.00 -0.19 6.62
C HIS A 110 3.26 -0.17 5.29
N CYS A 111 2.64 0.97 4.97
CA CYS A 111 2.09 1.32 3.67
C CYS A 111 2.81 2.55 3.13
N ILE A 112 3.70 2.37 2.16
CA ILE A 112 4.58 3.43 1.66
C ILE A 112 4.12 3.83 0.25
N LEU A 113 3.56 5.03 0.11
CA LEU A 113 3.18 5.60 -1.17
C LEU A 113 4.41 6.15 -1.91
N ILE A 114 4.55 5.75 -3.17
CA ILE A 114 5.55 6.23 -4.12
C ILE A 114 4.77 6.91 -5.25
N ARG A 115 4.78 8.25 -5.23
CA ARG A 115 4.08 9.06 -6.22
C ARG A 115 4.79 9.05 -7.57
N THR A 116 4.04 8.82 -8.63
CA THR A 116 4.51 8.91 -10.01
C THR A 116 4.67 10.38 -10.36
N GLY A 117 5.89 10.82 -10.64
CA GLY A 117 6.16 12.21 -10.99
C GLY A 117 6.30 13.18 -9.80
N SER A 118 6.66 12.69 -8.60
CA SER A 118 7.29 13.59 -7.63
C SER A 118 8.50 14.27 -8.30
N SER A 119 8.82 15.52 -7.94
CA SER A 119 9.94 16.27 -8.53
C SER A 119 11.30 15.54 -8.44
N GLU A 120 11.39 14.52 -7.59
CA GLU A 120 12.55 13.63 -7.42
C GLU A 120 12.45 12.32 -8.24
N HIS A 121 11.27 11.99 -8.78
CA HIS A 121 11.07 10.83 -9.63
C HIS A 121 11.41 11.16 -11.09
N ARG A 122 12.64 10.83 -11.50
CA ARG A 122 13.00 10.74 -12.92
C ARG A 122 12.64 9.34 -13.42
N PRO A 123 11.64 9.15 -14.29
CA PRO A 123 11.29 7.83 -14.85
C PRO A 123 12.34 7.27 -15.84
N GLY A 124 13.58 7.77 -15.82
CA GLY A 124 14.64 7.40 -16.75
C GLY A 124 15.73 6.59 -16.09
N ILE A 125 15.59 5.26 -16.01
CA ILE A 125 16.77 4.39 -16.12
C ILE A 125 16.98 4.19 -17.61
N GLY A 126 17.69 5.13 -18.24
CA GLY A 126 17.91 5.14 -19.68
C GLY A 126 18.77 3.97 -20.16
N GLN A 127 19.66 3.44 -19.30
CA GLN A 127 20.48 2.26 -19.55
C GLN A 127 20.83 1.57 -18.23
N TRP A 128 20.87 0.24 -18.25
CA TRP A 128 21.54 -0.55 -17.21
C TRP A 128 23.04 -0.51 -17.51
N GLU A 129 23.82 0.16 -16.68
CA GLU A 129 25.29 -0.01 -16.69
C GLU A 129 25.64 -1.14 -15.72
N THR A 130 26.02 -2.29 -16.26
CA THR A 130 26.78 -3.30 -15.53
C THR A 130 28.27 -2.98 -15.70
N TYR A 131 28.95 -2.67 -14.61
CA TYR A 131 30.42 -2.72 -14.56
C TYR A 131 30.88 -4.18 -14.47
#